data_AF-A0A352PY20-F1
#
_entry.id   AF-A0A352PY20-F1
#
_cell.length_a   1.000
_cell.length_b   1.000
_cell.length_c   1.000
_cell.angle_alpha   90.00
_cell.angle_beta   90.00
_cell.angle_gamma   90.00
#
_symmetry.space_group_name_H-M   'P 1'
#
loop_
_entity.id
_entity.type
_entity.pdbx_description
1 polymer ?
#
loop_
_entity_poly.entity_id
_entity_poly.type
_entity_poly.pdbx_seq_one_letter_code
_entity_poly.pdbx_strand_id
1 'polypeptide(L)'
;MSVELPVRGDIFIQMEDEIASLGACIGASLAGRKAMTATSGPGFSLMQENLGYACIAEVPVVVVNVMRLGPSTGMPTNVAQGDVQQARWGTHGD
;
A
#
# COMPACT_ATOMS: atom_id res chain seq x y z
N MET A 1 4.94 12.97 1.49
CA MET A 1 6.07 12.01 1.41
C MET A 1 7.16 12.51 0.46
N SER A 2 6.83 12.87 -0.79
CA SER A 2 7.81 13.35 -1.79
C SER A 2 8.63 14.58 -1.39
N VAL A 3 8.06 15.48 -0.59
CA VAL A 3 8.75 16.70 -0.12
C VAL A 3 9.39 16.49 1.26
N GLU A 4 8.63 15.93 2.21
CA GLU A 4 9.05 15.84 3.62
C GLU A 4 10.13 14.79 3.91
N LEU A 5 10.12 13.64 3.21
CA LEU A 5 11.11 12.57 3.46
C LEU A 5 12.53 12.99 3.05
N PRO A 6 12.76 13.55 1.83
CA PRO A 6 14.09 14.00 1.45
C PRO A 6 14.69 15.06 2.39
N VAL A 7 13.87 15.97 2.94
CA VAL A 7 14.31 16.99 3.90
C VAL A 7 14.88 16.36 5.18
N ARG A 8 14.44 15.15 5.54
CA ARG A 8 14.92 14.40 6.71
C ARG A 8 16.05 13.41 6.36
N GLY A 9 16.50 13.38 5.10
CA GLY A 9 17.47 12.40 4.60
C GLY A 9 16.88 11.02 4.33
N ASP A 10 15.55 10.89 4.33
CA ASP A 10 14.84 9.68 3.94
C ASP A 10 14.55 9.67 2.43
N ILE A 11 14.17 8.51 1.92
CA ILE A 11 13.98 8.27 0.49
C ILE A 11 12.49 8.28 0.16
N PHE A 12 12.13 8.99 -0.90
CA PHE A 12 10.84 8.84 -1.58
C PHE A 12 11.08 8.39 -3.02
N ILE A 13 10.32 7.38 -3.46
CA ILE A 13 10.36 6.90 -4.84
C ILE A 13 8.92 6.82 -5.33
N GLN A 14 8.65 7.39 -6.50
CA GLN A 14 7.40 7.17 -7.21
C GLN A 14 7.62 5.96 -8.13
N MET A 15 6.98 4.86 -7.80
CA MET A 15 7.00 3.67 -8.66
C MET A 15 6.00 3.82 -9.81
N GLU A 16 6.13 2.94 -10.81
CA GLU A 16 5.31 2.88 -12.01
C GLU A 16 3.86 2.50 -11.73
N ASP A 17 3.61 1.68 -10.71
CA ASP A 17 2.30 1.23 -10.27
C ASP A 17 2.29 0.82 -8.79
N GLU A 18 1.12 0.44 -8.28
CA GLU A 18 0.95 0.00 -6.90
C GLU A 18 1.58 -1.37 -6.58
N ILE A 19 1.75 -2.25 -7.57
CA ILE A 19 2.40 -3.55 -7.38
C ILE A 19 3.89 -3.31 -7.09
N ALA A 20 4.56 -2.55 -7.95
CA ALA A 20 5.94 -2.14 -7.78
C ALA A 20 6.16 -1.30 -6.52
N SER A 21 5.21 -0.43 -6.18
CA SER A 21 5.23 0.36 -4.93
C SER A 21 5.33 -0.52 -3.68
N LEU A 22 4.47 -1.53 -3.55
CA LEU A 22 4.50 -2.39 -2.37
C LEU A 22 5.69 -3.35 -2.42
N GLY A 23 6.07 -3.85 -3.59
CA GLY A 23 7.27 -4.67 -3.77
C GLY A 23 8.54 -3.94 -3.31
N ALA A 24 8.69 -2.66 -3.67
CA ALA A 24 9.80 -1.82 -3.22
C ALA A 24 9.79 -1.62 -1.69
N CYS A 25 8.61 -1.43 -1.08
CA CYS A 25 8.48 -1.30 0.37
C CYS A 25 8.88 -2.59 1.11
N ILE A 26 8.45 -3.74 0.61
CA ILE A 26 8.81 -5.06 1.15
C ILE A 26 10.32 -5.27 1.04
N GLY A 27 10.93 -4.99 -0.13
CA GLY A 27 12.37 -5.06 -0.32
C GLY A 27 13.15 -4.13 0.63
N ALA A 28 12.70 -2.89 0.81
CA ALA A 28 13.30 -1.95 1.75
C ALA A 28 13.19 -2.44 3.22
N SER A 29 12.06 -3.06 3.57
CA SER A 29 11.87 -3.68 4.89
C SER A 29 12.82 -4.85 5.14
N LEU A 30 12.98 -5.74 4.16
CA LEU A 30 13.95 -6.84 4.23
C LEU A 30 15.39 -6.33 4.34
N ALA A 31 15.70 -5.18 3.76
CA ALA A 31 16.99 -4.50 3.90
C ALA A 31 17.15 -3.73 5.24
N GLY A 32 16.22 -3.87 6.18
CA GLY A 32 16.30 -3.30 7.53
C GLY A 32 15.79 -1.86 7.67
N ARG A 33 15.04 -1.34 6.69
CA ARG A 33 14.44 0.00 6.76
C ARG A 33 12.96 -0.09 7.13
N LYS A 34 12.47 0.88 7.91
CA LYS A 34 11.01 1.06 8.05
C LYS A 34 10.47 1.63 6.74
N ALA A 35 9.52 0.92 6.12
CA ALA A 35 8.97 1.27 4.81
C ALA A 35 7.44 1.41 4.86
N MET A 36 6.90 2.32 4.05
CA MET A 36 5.46 2.52 3.92
C MET A 36 5.09 2.98 2.52
N THR A 37 3.83 2.73 2.14
CA THR A 37 3.19 3.32 0.96
C THR A 37 1.81 3.89 1.30
N ALA A 38 1.25 4.69 0.41
CA ALA A 38 -0.09 5.26 0.52
C ALA A 38 -0.85 5.07 -0.80
N THR A 39 -2.10 4.62 -0.72
CA THR A 39 -2.95 4.32 -1.88
C THR A 39 -4.43 4.53 -1.52
N SER A 40 -5.34 4.12 -2.42
CA SER A 40 -6.79 4.06 -2.21
C SER A 40 -7.34 2.77 -2.82
N GLY A 41 -8.64 2.48 -2.70
CA GLY A 41 -9.27 1.21 -3.06
C GLY A 41 -8.77 0.51 -4.34
N PRO A 42 -8.67 1.16 -5.52
CA PRO A 42 -8.15 0.52 -6.73
C PRO A 42 -6.70 0.05 -6.60
N GLY A 43 -5.83 0.90 -6.07
CA GLY A 43 -4.43 0.56 -5.87
C GLY A 43 -4.22 -0.43 -4.73
N PHE A 44 -5.02 -0.34 -3.66
CA PHE A 44 -5.05 -1.33 -2.58
C PHE A 44 -5.42 -2.72 -3.13
N SER A 45 -6.35 -2.78 -4.08
CA SER A 45 -6.73 -4.03 -4.75
C SER A 45 -5.57 -4.67 -5.52
N LEU A 46 -4.71 -3.87 -6.16
CA LEU A 46 -3.51 -4.35 -6.85
C LEU A 46 -2.42 -4.84 -5.87
N MET A 47 -2.41 -4.31 -4.65
CA MET A 47 -1.42 -4.66 -3.62
C MET A 47 -1.70 -5.99 -2.91
N GLN A 48 -2.87 -6.62 -3.10
CA GLN A 48 -3.30 -7.76 -2.29
C GLN A 48 -2.35 -8.97 -2.34
N GLU A 49 -1.76 -9.28 -3.50
CA GLU A 49 -0.80 -10.39 -3.63
C GLU A 49 0.47 -10.12 -2.79
N ASN A 50 1.04 -8.92 -2.93
CA ASN A 50 2.21 -8.49 -2.17
C ASN A 50 1.94 -8.40 -0.67
N LEU A 51 0.72 -8.00 -0.25
CA LEU A 51 0.32 -8.05 1.16
C LEU A 51 0.29 -9.48 1.69
N GLY A 52 -0.24 -10.43 0.92
CA GLY A 52 -0.18 -11.85 1.25
C GLY A 52 1.26 -12.34 1.42
N TYR A 53 2.14 -11.98 0.49
CA TYR A 53 3.58 -12.28 0.60
C TYR A 53 4.22 -11.68 1.85
N ALA A 54 3.96 -10.41 2.16
CA ALA A 54 4.49 -9.76 3.36
C ALA A 54 4.00 -10.45 4.65
N CYS A 55 2.75 -10.92 4.68
CA CYS A 55 2.20 -11.66 5.83
C CYS A 55 2.91 -13.00 6.03
N ILE A 56 3.03 -13.83 4.99
CA ILE A 56 3.67 -15.16 5.10
C ILE A 56 5.16 -15.08 5.37
N ALA A 57 5.83 -14.03 4.88
CA ALA A 57 7.26 -13.81 5.10
C ALA A 57 7.56 -12.99 6.38
N GLU A 58 6.54 -12.64 7.17
CA GLU A 58 6.66 -11.82 8.39
C GLU A 58 7.40 -10.47 8.16
N VAL A 59 7.18 -9.85 7.00
CA VAL A 59 7.86 -8.61 6.61
C VAL A 59 7.05 -7.38 7.06
N PRO A 60 7.58 -6.53 7.96
CA PRO A 60 6.84 -5.39 8.47
C PRO A 60 6.71 -4.26 7.44
N VAL A 61 5.48 -4.00 6.99
CA VAL A 61 5.16 -2.88 6.09
C VAL A 61 3.90 -2.15 6.55
N VAL A 62 3.83 -0.84 6.28
CA VAL A 62 2.63 -0.03 6.54
C VAL A 62 2.03 0.45 5.22
N VAL A 63 0.75 0.15 5.00
CA VAL A 63 -0.02 0.65 3.87
C VAL A 63 -1.11 1.58 4.37
N VAL A 64 -1.09 2.84 3.94
CA VAL A 64 -2.17 3.79 4.22
C VAL A 64 -3.20 3.68 3.10
N ASN A 65 -4.34 3.04 3.38
CA ASN A 65 -5.50 3.07 2.48
C ASN A 65 -6.37 4.32 2.78
N VAL A 66 -6.22 5.37 1.96
CA VAL A 66 -7.08 6.55 2.01
C VAL A 66 -8.39 6.22 1.30
N MET A 67 -9.36 5.71 2.06
CA MET A 67 -10.62 5.21 1.52
C MET A 67 -11.42 6.31 0.80
N ARG A 68 -11.83 6.02 -0.43
CA ARG A 68 -12.71 6.86 -1.26
C ARG A 68 -13.90 6.04 -1.74
N LEU A 69 -14.93 6.69 -2.27
CA LEU A 69 -16.12 5.98 -2.75
C LEU A 69 -15.79 5.08 -3.94
N GLY A 70 -15.97 3.76 -3.79
CA GLY A 70 -15.91 2.74 -4.84
C GLY A 70 -17.31 2.30 -5.32
N PRO A 71 -17.44 1.15 -6.03
CA PRO A 71 -16.38 0.22 -6.46
C PRO A 71 -15.65 0.71 -7.73
N SER A 72 -14.58 -0.01 -8.11
CA SER A 72 -13.74 0.35 -9.27
C SER A 72 -13.22 1.78 -9.16
N THR A 73 -13.26 2.58 -10.23
CA THR A 73 -12.89 4.00 -10.19
C THR A 73 -13.70 4.76 -9.13
N GLY A 74 -14.98 4.43 -9.00
CA GLY A 74 -15.92 5.06 -8.09
C GLY A 74 -16.00 6.57 -8.28
N MET A 75 -16.02 7.32 -7.17
CA MET A 75 -15.95 8.79 -7.16
C MET A 75 -14.65 9.24 -6.48
N PRO A 76 -13.59 9.55 -7.25
CA PRO A 76 -12.26 9.83 -6.72
C PRO A 76 -12.17 10.92 -5.64
N THR A 77 -13.10 11.88 -5.67
CA THR A 77 -13.13 13.04 -4.78
C THR A 77 -14.13 12.91 -3.63
N ASN A 78 -14.90 11.81 -3.57
CA ASN A 78 -15.87 11.59 -2.50
C ASN A 78 -15.31 10.59 -1.48
N VAL A 79 -15.50 10.90 -0.20
CA VAL A 79 -15.08 10.02 0.90
C VAL A 79 -16.03 8.84 1.07
N ALA A 80 -15.50 7.69 1.48
CA ALA A 80 -16.28 6.54 1.92
C ALA A 80 -15.43 5.67 2.86
N GLN A 81 -16.03 4.64 3.44
CA GLN A 81 -15.37 3.69 4.34
C GLN A 81 -15.65 2.23 3.94
N GLY A 82 -15.80 1.99 2.64
CA GLY A 82 -16.23 0.70 2.09
C GLY A 82 -15.16 -0.39 2.09
N ASP A 83 -13.88 -0.03 2.18
CA ASP A 83 -12.77 -0.96 1.97
C ASP A 83 -12.43 -1.81 3.21
N VAL A 84 -13.17 -1.67 4.32
CA VAL A 84 -12.90 -2.36 5.59
C VAL A 84 -12.85 -3.89 5.41
N GLN A 85 -13.75 -4.45 4.61
CA GLN A 85 -13.78 -5.89 4.35
C GLN A 85 -12.56 -6.33 3.53
N GLN A 86 -12.16 -5.56 2.52
CA GLN A 86 -10.96 -5.87 1.73
C GLN A 86 -9.68 -5.72 2.55
N ALA A 87 -9.62 -4.72 3.43
CA ALA A 87 -8.47 -4.53 4.32
C ALA A 87 -8.26 -5.69 5.29
N ARG A 88 -9.36 -6.35 5.71
CA ARG A 88 -9.30 -7.47 6.65
C ARG A 88 -9.16 -8.84 5.98
N TRP A 89 -9.74 -9.03 4.80
CA TRP A 89 -9.86 -10.35 4.16
C TRP A 89 -9.46 -10.37 2.67
N GLY A 90 -8.79 -9.34 2.17
CA GLY A 90 -8.57 -9.20 0.73
C GLY A 90 -7.46 -10.07 0.14
N THR A 91 -6.56 -10.63 0.95
CA THR A 91 -5.49 -11.52 0.45
C THR A 91 -6.06 -12.90 0.16
N HIS A 92 -5.66 -13.51 -0.94
CA HIS A 92 -5.99 -14.91 -1.22
C HIS A 92 -4.99 -15.85 -0.53
N GLY A 93 -5.37 -17.11 -0.34
CA GLY A 93 -4.57 -18.13 0.35
C GLY A 93 -5.25 -18.63 1.62
N ASP A 94 -4.71 -19.70 2.20
CA ASP A 94 -5.16 -20.30 3.46
C ASP A 94 -4.51 -19.62 4.68
#